data_AF-A0A9X4KDY5-F1
#
_entry.id   AF-A0A9X4KDY5-F1
#
_cell.length_a   1.000
_cell.length_b   1.000
_cell.length_c   1.000
_cell.angle_alpha   90.00
_cell.angle_beta   90.00
_cell.angle_gamma   90.00
#
_symmetry.space_group_name_H-M   'P 1'
#
loop_
_entity.id
_entity.type
_entity.pdbx_description
1 polymer ?
#
loop_
_entity_poly.entity_id
_entity_poly.type
_entity_poly.pdbx_seq_one_letter_code
_entity_poly.pdbx_strand_id
1 'polypeptide(L)'
;MRDYPPLWTRHANGIVQLRLPLPFALKQVNAYLLQADDGWTVVDPGLRTQEAEVAWETFMAQSGIEWRDIARIVVTHYHPDHYGLAGWMQARTRAEVWLSETAVRYARRLWGGGRDLLR
;
A
#
# COMPACT_ATOMS: atom_id res chain seq x y z
N MET A 1 15.33 -14.20 -21.03
CA MET A 1 14.40 -14.11 -19.89
C MET A 1 14.60 -12.72 -19.30
N ARG A 2 13.59 -11.84 -19.21
CA ARG A 2 13.83 -10.51 -18.60
C ARG A 2 14.00 -10.72 -17.10
N ASP A 3 15.16 -10.33 -16.56
CA ASP A 3 15.38 -10.29 -15.12
C ASP A 3 14.47 -9.21 -14.54
N TYR A 4 13.35 -9.64 -13.97
CA TYR A 4 12.54 -8.75 -13.18
C TYR A 4 13.24 -8.50 -11.85
N PRO A 5 13.23 -7.25 -11.35
CA PRO A 5 13.73 -6.98 -10.01
C PRO A 5 12.97 -7.83 -8.99
N PRO A 6 13.58 -8.15 -7.83
CA PRO A 6 12.92 -8.96 -6.80
C PRO A 6 11.60 -8.31 -6.37
N LEU A 7 10.70 -9.07 -5.75
CA LEU A 7 9.40 -8.53 -5.30
C LEU A 7 9.57 -7.28 -4.41
N TRP A 8 10.61 -7.26 -3.57
CA TRP A 8 10.93 -6.13 -2.71
C TRP A 8 12.44 -5.93 -2.56
N THR A 9 12.84 -4.75 -2.08
CA THR A 9 14.22 -4.41 -1.74
C THR A 9 14.22 -3.62 -0.44
N ARG A 10 15.13 -3.95 0.49
CA ARG A 10 15.47 -3.08 1.62
C ARG A 10 16.70 -2.25 1.24
N HIS A 11 16.54 -0.93 1.25
CA HIS A 11 17.59 0.02 0.93
C HIS A 11 18.50 0.26 2.13
N ALA A 12 19.70 0.80 1.91
CA ALA A 12 20.71 1.02 2.95
C ALA A 12 20.25 1.97 4.08
N ASN A 13 19.28 2.84 3.79
CA ASN A 13 18.66 3.74 4.75
C ASN A 13 17.47 3.12 5.51
N GLY A 14 17.25 1.81 5.39
CA GLY A 14 16.19 1.08 6.08
C GLY A 14 14.83 1.13 5.40
N ILE A 15 14.64 1.94 4.34
CA ILE A 15 13.39 1.99 3.57
C ILE A 15 13.20 0.65 2.85
N VAL A 16 11.99 0.09 2.97
CA VAL A 16 11.59 -1.07 2.18
C VAL A 16 10.74 -0.62 1.00
N GLN A 17 11.09 -1.08 -0.20
CA GLN A 17 10.32 -0.87 -1.42
C GLN A 17 9.70 -2.20 -1.85
N LEU A 18 8.37 -2.27 -1.92
CA LEU A 18 7.61 -3.40 -2.44
C LEU A 18 7.05 -3.06 -3.82
N ARG A 19 7.30 -3.89 -4.82
CA ARG A 19 6.82 -3.72 -6.20
C ARG A 19 5.53 -4.51 -6.40
N LEU A 20 4.41 -3.81 -6.57
CA LEU A 20 3.09 -4.40 -6.72
C LEU A 20 2.69 -4.47 -8.19
N PRO A 21 2.21 -5.63 -8.67
CA PRO A 21 1.84 -5.81 -10.07
C PRO A 21 0.63 -4.97 -10.46
N LEU A 22 0.63 -4.46 -11.69
CA LEU A 22 -0.50 -3.76 -12.30
C LEU A 22 -0.94 -4.45 -13.61
N PRO A 23 -2.26 -4.59 -13.87
CA PRO A 23 -2.79 -5.20 -15.09
C PRO A 23 -2.81 -4.23 -16.29
N PHE A 24 -1.86 -3.29 -16.38
CA PHE A 24 -1.83 -2.22 -17.38
C PHE A 24 -0.53 -2.21 -18.20
N ALA A 25 -0.35 -1.21 -19.08
CA ALA A 25 0.90 -1.00 -19.80
C ALA A 25 2.05 -0.68 -18.82
N LEU A 26 1.77 0.17 -17.83
CA LEU A 26 2.58 0.28 -16.62
C LEU A 26 2.42 -1.02 -15.81
N LYS A 27 3.51 -1.73 -15.60
CA LYS A 27 3.49 -3.10 -15.06
C LYS A 27 3.53 -3.20 -13.55
N GLN A 28 3.93 -2.12 -12.89
CA GLN A 28 4.08 -2.11 -11.44
C GLN A 28 3.94 -0.71 -10.86
N VAL A 29 3.50 -0.65 -9.61
CA VAL A 29 3.57 0.51 -8.73
C VAL A 29 4.39 0.14 -7.49
N ASN A 30 5.02 1.12 -6.85
CA ASN A 30 5.79 0.87 -5.64
C ASN A 30 4.96 1.25 -4.41
N ALA A 31 4.89 0.33 -3.45
CA ALA A 31 4.63 0.67 -2.06
C ALA A 31 5.95 0.85 -1.32
N TYR A 32 5.97 1.72 -0.31
CA TYR A 32 7.13 1.91 0.56
C TYR A 32 6.77 1.66 2.01
N LEU A 33 7.68 1.05 2.77
CA LEU A 33 7.57 0.95 4.21
C LEU A 33 8.71 1.71 4.88
N LEU A 34 8.34 2.56 5.82
CA LEU A 34 9.23 3.42 6.59
C LEU A 34 9.13 3.02 8.06
N GLN A 35 10.27 2.72 8.69
CA GLN A 35 10.32 2.39 10.12
C GLN A 35 10.29 3.68 10.94
N ALA A 36 9.47 3.69 11.99
CA ALA A 36 9.36 4.75 12.99
C ALA A 36 9.31 4.12 14.40
N ASP A 37 9.28 4.96 15.43
CA ASP A 37 9.28 4.51 16.83
C ASP A 37 7.99 3.74 17.20
N ASP A 38 6.87 4.06 16.56
CA ASP A 38 5.55 3.45 16.77
C ASP A 38 5.26 2.24 15.87
N GLY A 39 6.19 1.86 15.00
CA GLY A 39 6.05 0.75 14.05
C GLY A 39 6.41 1.14 12.63
N TRP A 40 5.68 0.61 11.65
CA TRP A 40 5.89 0.85 10.23
C TRP A 40 4.79 1.74 9.64
N THR A 41 5.21 2.69 8.82
CA THR A 41 4.31 3.44 7.95
C THR A 41 4.37 2.88 6.54
N VAL A 42 3.24 2.44 6.00
CA VAL A 42 3.09 2.09 4.59
C VAL A 42 2.73 3.32 3.79
N VAL A 43 3.37 3.53 2.64
CA VAL A 43 3.03 4.56 1.66
C VAL A 43 2.55 3.88 0.38
N ASP A 44 1.36 4.25 -0.08
CA ASP A 44 0.72 3.78 -1.32
C ASP A 44 0.58 2.26 -1.43
N PRO A 45 -0.43 1.65 -0.78
CA PRO A 45 -0.57 0.20 -0.68
C PRO A 45 -0.90 -0.51 -2.00
N GLY A 46 -1.22 0.20 -3.08
CA GLY A 46 -1.38 -0.39 -4.41
C GLY A 46 -2.82 -0.46 -4.93
N LEU A 47 -2.97 -0.93 -6.18
CA LEU A 47 -4.26 -1.33 -6.76
C LEU A 47 -4.76 -2.60 -6.09
N ARG A 48 -6.07 -2.66 -5.81
CA ARG A 48 -6.69 -3.90 -5.31
C ARG A 48 -6.91 -4.90 -6.44
N THR A 49 -5.95 -5.79 -6.64
CA THR A 49 -6.08 -7.02 -7.43
C THR A 49 -5.64 -8.22 -6.59
N GLN A 50 -6.02 -9.42 -7.03
CA GLN A 50 -5.61 -10.65 -6.34
C GLN A 50 -4.08 -10.80 -6.30
N GLU A 51 -3.38 -10.43 -7.38
CA GLU A 51 -1.93 -10.52 -7.47
C GLU A 51 -1.23 -9.54 -6.52
N ALA A 52 -1.79 -8.34 -6.34
CA ALA A 52 -1.26 -7.38 -5.38
C ALA A 52 -1.53 -7.81 -3.93
N GLU A 53 -2.69 -8.42 -3.64
CA GLU A 53 -2.95 -9.01 -2.32
C GLU A 53 -1.96 -10.14 -2.00
N VAL A 54 -1.71 -11.06 -2.97
CA VAL A 54 -0.72 -12.15 -2.83
C VAL A 54 0.70 -11.60 -2.67
N ALA A 55 1.07 -10.54 -3.39
CA ALA A 55 2.36 -9.88 -3.25
C ALA A 55 2.58 -9.34 -1.83
N TRP A 56 1.56 -8.70 -1.24
CA TRP A 56 1.59 -8.27 0.15
C TRP A 56 1.70 -9.43 1.13
N GLU A 57 0.89 -10.47 0.97
CA GLU A 57 0.92 -11.64 1.85
C GLU A 57 2.29 -12.34 1.81
N THR A 58 2.87 -12.47 0.61
CA THR A 58 4.22 -13.01 0.42
C THR A 58 5.28 -12.15 1.11
N PHE A 59 5.19 -10.83 0.94
CA PHE A 59 6.11 -9.89 1.59
C PHE A 59 6.02 -9.98 3.11
N MET A 60 4.82 -9.96 3.69
CA MET A 60 4.63 -10.00 5.15
C MET A 60 5.14 -11.34 5.73
N ALA A 61 4.92 -12.46 5.04
CA ALA A 61 5.43 -13.77 5.47
C ALA A 61 6.98 -13.88 5.45
N GLN A 62 7.67 -13.06 4.66
CA GLN A 62 9.12 -13.18 4.43
C GLN A 62 9.94 -12.04 5.04
N SER A 63 9.33 -10.88 5.29
CA SER A 63 10.05 -9.66 5.69
C SER A 63 10.41 -9.61 7.17
N GLY A 64 9.79 -10.44 8.01
CA GLY A 64 9.88 -10.35 9.47
C GLY A 64 9.09 -9.18 10.06
N ILE A 65 8.19 -8.56 9.28
CA ILE A 65 7.26 -7.52 9.72
C ILE A 65 5.88 -8.17 9.90
N GLU A 66 5.26 -7.99 11.06
CA GLU A 66 3.91 -8.48 11.32
C GLU A 66 2.86 -7.44 10.89
N TRP A 67 1.66 -7.88 10.54
CA TRP A 67 0.55 -6.96 10.20
C TRP A 67 0.25 -5.94 11.30
N ARG A 68 0.40 -6.36 12.57
CA ARG A 68 0.20 -5.49 13.75
C ARG A 68 1.28 -4.44 13.92
N ASP A 69 2.43 -4.59 13.25
CA ASP A 69 3.54 -3.64 13.33
C ASP A 69 3.31 -2.45 12.38
N ILE A 70 2.35 -2.53 11.45
CA ILE A 70 1.96 -1.40 10.60
C ILE A 70 1.09 -0.44 11.42
N ALA A 71 1.65 0.70 11.80
CA ALA A 71 0.97 1.72 12.60
C ALA A 71 0.16 2.70 11.74
N ARG A 72 0.57 2.93 10.49
CA ARG A 72 0.00 3.97 9.64
C ARG A 72 0.02 3.58 8.16
N ILE A 73 -1.00 4.01 7.43
CA ILE A 73 -1.09 3.89 5.97
C ILE A 73 -1.24 5.30 5.43
N VAL A 74 -0.28 5.77 4.64
CA VAL A 74 -0.33 7.06 3.97
C VAL A 74 -0.57 6.82 2.49
N VAL A 75 -1.53 7.53 1.92
CA VAL A 75 -1.83 7.48 0.50
C VAL A 75 -1.56 8.85 -0.11
N THR A 76 -0.73 8.89 -1.15
CA THR A 76 -0.28 10.13 -1.79
C THR A 76 -1.43 10.84 -2.51
N HIS A 77 -2.25 10.10 -3.26
CA HIS A 77 -3.40 10.61 -3.99
C HIS A 77 -4.42 9.52 -4.32
N TYR A 78 -5.56 9.91 -4.88
CA TYR A 78 -6.76 9.06 -5.01
C TYR A 78 -6.73 8.06 -6.18
N HIS A 79 -5.67 8.01 -7.00
CA HIS A 79 -5.65 7.06 -8.12
C HIS A 79 -5.67 5.61 -7.60
N PRO A 80 -6.40 4.70 -8.28
CA PRO A 80 -6.64 3.36 -7.75
C PRO A 80 -5.38 2.55 -7.51
N ASP A 81 -4.31 2.77 -8.27
CA ASP A 81 -3.01 2.14 -8.13
C ASP A 81 -2.22 2.57 -6.89
N HIS A 82 -2.67 3.61 -6.18
CA HIS A 82 -2.12 4.01 -4.88
C HIS A 82 -3.11 3.75 -3.76
N TYR A 83 -4.38 4.13 -3.97
CA TYR A 83 -5.44 4.10 -2.97
C TYR A 83 -6.12 2.74 -2.80
N GLY A 84 -6.13 1.89 -3.83
CA GLY A 84 -7.04 0.75 -3.96
C GLY A 84 -7.01 -0.25 -2.81
N LEU A 85 -5.82 -0.54 -2.26
CA LEU A 85 -5.63 -1.49 -1.16
C LEU A 85 -5.72 -0.86 0.24
N ALA A 86 -5.97 0.44 0.37
CA ALA A 86 -5.96 1.11 1.68
C ALA A 86 -6.94 0.50 2.68
N GLY A 87 -8.19 0.25 2.27
CA GLY A 87 -9.19 -0.38 3.14
C GLY A 87 -8.89 -1.86 3.44
N TRP A 88 -8.33 -2.59 2.47
CA TRP A 88 -7.92 -3.99 2.65
C TRP A 88 -6.80 -4.13 3.68
N MET A 89 -5.84 -3.21 3.62
CA MET A 89 -4.71 -3.15 4.54
C MET A 89 -5.17 -2.71 5.94
N GLN A 90 -5.97 -1.65 6.03
CA GLN A 90 -6.55 -1.18 7.30
C GLN A 90 -7.31 -2.29 8.03
N ALA A 91 -8.08 -3.13 7.32
CA ALA A 91 -8.79 -4.23 7.94
C ALA A 91 -7.86 -5.26 8.64
N ARG A 92 -6.64 -5.44 8.12
CA ARG A 92 -5.63 -6.37 8.64
C ARG A 92 -4.76 -5.77 9.74
N THR A 93 -4.37 -4.51 9.57
CA THR A 93 -3.41 -3.83 10.45
C THR A 93 -4.09 -3.06 11.58
N ARG A 94 -5.35 -2.65 11.38
CA ARG A 94 -6.08 -1.66 12.20
C ARG A 94 -5.46 -0.26 12.19
N ALA A 95 -4.49 -0.02 11.31
CA ALA A 95 -3.84 1.27 11.13
C ALA A 95 -4.80 2.33 10.59
N GLU A 96 -4.56 3.59 10.95
CA GLU A 96 -5.24 4.72 10.34
C GLU A 96 -4.78 4.92 8.89
N VAL A 97 -5.72 5.34 8.03
CA VAL A 97 -5.45 5.69 6.63
C VAL A 97 -5.44 7.21 6.50
N TRP A 98 -4.29 7.75 6.11
CA TRP A 98 -4.06 9.18 5.97
C TRP A 98 -4.04 9.54 4.49
N LEU A 99 -4.88 10.50 4.14
CA LEU A 99 -5.01 11.03 2.78
C LEU A 99 -5.29 12.53 2.86
N SER A 100 -4.70 13.33 1.98
CA SER A 100 -4.96 14.77 1.99
C SER A 100 -6.45 15.07 1.80
N GLU A 101 -6.98 16.11 2.45
CA GLU A 101 -8.40 16.47 2.37
C GLU A 101 -8.88 16.60 0.92
N THR A 102 -8.06 17.22 0.06
CA THR A 102 -8.32 17.33 -1.38
C THR A 102 -8.46 15.96 -2.05
N ALA A 103 -7.56 15.02 -1.76
CA ALA A 103 -7.63 13.68 -2.32
C ALA A 103 -8.80 12.87 -1.74
N VAL A 104 -9.18 13.07 -0.46
CA VAL A 104 -10.42 12.51 0.11
C VAL A 104 -11.64 12.96 -0.68
N ARG A 105 -11.75 14.26 -1.00
CA ARG A 105 -12.86 14.79 -1.81
C ARG A 105 -12.92 14.15 -3.19
N TYR A 106 -11.78 14.00 -3.86
CA TYR A 106 -11.72 13.31 -5.16
C TYR A 106 -12.07 11.83 -5.06
N ALA A 107 -11.54 11.12 -4.06
CA ALA A 107 -11.82 9.71 -3.84
C ALA A 107 -13.32 9.48 -3.60
N ARG A 108 -13.96 10.30 -2.77
CA ARG A 108 -15.42 10.23 -2.55
C ARG A 108 -16.20 10.51 -3.83
N ARG A 109 -15.81 11.54 -4.60
CA ARG A 109 -16.50 11.91 -5.84
C ARG A 109 -16.41 10.83 -6.92
N LEU A 110 -15.25 10.20 -7.07
CA LEU A 110 -14.97 9.27 -8.16
C LEU A 110 -15.23 7.80 -7.79
N TRP A 111 -15.03 7.44 -6.51
CA TRP A 111 -15.05 6.06 -6.03
C TRP A 111 -16.01 5.81 -4.87
N GLY A 112 -16.63 6.84 -4.30
CA GLY A 112 -17.39 6.79 -3.03
C GLY A 112 -18.76 6.15 -3.10
N GLY A 113 -18.97 5.12 -3.92
CA GLY A 113 -20.23 4.40 -4.10
C GLY A 113 -20.71 3.59 -2.89
N GLY A 114 -20.87 4.22 -1.72
CA GLY A 114 -21.76 3.78 -0.63
C GLY A 114 -21.13 3.28 0.68
N ARG A 115 -19.80 3.33 0.88
CA ARG A 115 -19.17 2.99 2.16
C ARG A 115 -17.98 3.91 2.46
N ASP A 116 -18.17 4.86 3.37
CA ASP A 116 -17.11 5.74 3.87
C ASP A 116 -16.05 4.92 4.64
N LEU A 117 -14.83 4.89 4.11
CA LEU A 117 -13.65 4.26 4.75
C LEU A 117 -12.71 5.28 5.39
N LEU A 118 -13.13 6.55 5.49
CA LEU A 118 -12.26 7.64 5.90
C LEU A 118 -12.93 8.36 7.07
N ARG A 119 -12.43 8.10 8.28
CA ARG A 119 -12.63 8.95 9.45
C ARG A 119 -11.47 9.94 9.51
#